data_AF-A0A212C6V4-F1
#
_entry.id   AF-A0A212C6V4-F1
#
_cell.length_a   1.000
_cell.length_b   1.000
_cell.length_c   1.000
_cell.angle_alpha   90.00
_cell.angle_beta   90.00
_cell.angle_gamma   90.00
#
_symmetry.space_group_name_H-M   'P 1'
#
loop_
_entity.id
_entity.type
_entity.pdbx_description
1 polymer ?
#
loop_
_entity_poly.entity_id
_entity_poly.type
_entity_poly.pdbx_seq_one_letter_code
_entity_poly.pdbx_strand_id
1 'polypeptide(L)'
;VRHKSTRKVYAMKLLSKFEMIKRSDSAFFWEERDIMAFANSPWVVQEGMVRCDTAVGTPDYISPEVLKSQGGDGYYGRECDWWSVGVFLYEMLVGDTPFYADSLVGTYSKIMNHKNSLTFPDDNDISKEAKNLICAFLTD
;
A
#
# COMPACT_ATOMS: atom_id res chain seq x y z
N VAL A 1 -15.26 -10.64 -18.38
CA VAL A 1 -15.90 -9.74 -19.37
C VAL A 1 -14.85 -9.21 -20.33
N ARG A 2 -15.11 -9.17 -21.65
CA ARG A 2 -14.13 -8.66 -22.64
C ARG A 2 -14.60 -7.32 -23.18
N HIS A 3 -13.75 -6.29 -23.12
CA HIS A 3 -14.07 -4.99 -23.69
C HIS A 3 -14.06 -5.07 -25.22
N LYS A 4 -15.14 -4.60 -25.86
CA LYS A 4 -15.41 -4.84 -27.28
C LYS A 4 -14.42 -4.15 -28.22
N SER A 5 -13.97 -2.94 -27.89
CA SER A 5 -13.06 -2.16 -28.76
C SER A 5 -11.59 -2.50 -28.54
N THR A 6 -11.16 -2.70 -27.29
CA THR A 6 -9.73 -2.95 -26.97
C THR A 6 -9.38 -4.44 -26.85
N ARG A 7 -10.38 -5.33 -26.92
CA ARG A 7 -10.29 -6.79 -26.66
C ARG A 7 -9.68 -7.20 -25.32
N LYS A 8 -9.38 -6.25 -24.42
CA LYS A 8 -8.87 -6.50 -23.07
C LYS A 8 -9.89 -7.32 -22.27
N VAL A 9 -9.39 -8.31 -21.54
CA VAL A 9 -10.19 -9.19 -20.69
C VAL A 9 -10.15 -8.62 -19.27
N TYR A 10 -11.31 -8.51 -18.65
CA TYR A 10 -11.53 -8.00 -17.30
C TYR A 10 -12.16 -9.10 -16.46
N ALA A 11 -11.67 -9.29 -15.23
CA ALA A 11 -12.38 -10.04 -14.22
C ALA A 11 -13.58 -9.20 -13.73
N MET A 12 -14.78 -9.79 -13.71
CA MET A 12 -15.97 -9.12 -13.18
C MET A 12 -16.74 -10.13 -12.35
N LYS A 13 -16.89 -9.86 -11.05
CA LYS A 13 -17.74 -10.64 -10.15
C LYS A 13 -19.17 -10.12 -10.32
N LEU A 14 -20.05 -10.92 -10.92
CA LEU A 14 -21.47 -10.60 -11.04
C LEU A 14 -22.14 -10.99 -9.73
N LEU A 15 -22.55 -10.00 -8.95
CA LEU A 15 -23.25 -10.21 -7.68
C LEU A 15 -24.66 -9.62 -7.76
N SER A 16 -25.66 -10.42 -7.39
CA SER A 16 -27.03 -9.95 -7.26
C SER A 16 -27.17 -9.07 -6.02
N LYS A 17 -27.57 -7.81 -6.20
CA LYS A 17 -27.76 -6.85 -5.09
C LYS A 17 -28.72 -7.38 -4.02
N PHE A 18 -29.77 -8.09 -4.43
CA PHE A 18 -30.74 -8.69 -3.51
C PHE A 18 -30.14 -9.85 -2.70
N GLU A 19 -29.26 -10.63 -3.32
CA GLU A 19 -28.58 -11.74 -2.66
C GLU A 19 -27.46 -11.25 -1.74
N MET A 20 -26.75 -10.18 -2.12
CA MET A 20 -25.72 -9.55 -1.30
C MET A 20 -26.25 -9.05 0.05
N ILE A 21 -27.44 -8.47 0.07
CA ILE A 21 -28.07 -7.97 1.32
C ILE A 21 -28.52 -9.11 2.24
N LYS A 22 -28.73 -10.31 1.69
CA LYS A 22 -29.15 -11.50 2.46
C LYS A 22 -27.99 -12.32 3.01
N ARG A 23 -26.77 -12.13 2.50
CA ARG A 23 -25.58 -12.87 2.90
C ARG A 23 -25.00 -12.27 4.20
N SER A 24 -24.44 -13.11 5.06
CA SER A 24 -23.70 -12.64 6.23
C SER A 24 -22.34 -12.08 5.82
N ASP A 25 -21.84 -11.06 6.54
CA ASP A 25 -20.54 -10.44 6.29
C ASP A 25 -19.38 -11.46 6.27
N SER A 26 -19.51 -12.52 7.08
CA SER A 26 -18.56 -13.62 7.11
C SER A 26 -18.46 -14.33 5.75
N ALA A 27 -19.59 -14.63 5.10
CA ALA A 27 -19.60 -15.34 3.82
C ALA A 27 -18.93 -14.52 2.69
N PHE A 28 -19.02 -13.18 2.75
CA PHE A 28 -18.32 -12.30 1.82
C PHE A 28 -16.80 -12.42 1.98
N PHE A 29 -16.31 -12.36 3.23
CA PHE A 29 -14.89 -12.49 3.54
C PHE A 29 -14.31 -13.85 3.16
N TRP A 30 -15.03 -14.95 3.43
CA TRP A 30 -14.57 -16.30 3.06
C TRP A 30 -14.45 -16.46 1.55
N GLU A 31 -15.40 -15.95 0.77
CA GLU A 31 -15.36 -16.04 -0.69
C GLU A 31 -14.23 -15.19 -1.30
N GLU A 32 -13.99 -13.98 -0.79
CA GLU A 32 -12.84 -13.16 -1.21
C GLU A 32 -11.50 -13.78 -0.83
N ARG A 33 -11.40 -14.31 0.39
CA ARG A 33 -10.22 -15.01 0.87
C ARG A 33 -9.94 -16.26 0.04
N ASP A 34 -10.95 -17.04 -0.29
CA ASP A 34 -10.79 -18.25 -1.09
C ASP A 34 -10.39 -17.92 -2.54
N ILE A 35 -10.86 -16.80 -3.10
CA ILE A 35 -10.34 -16.27 -4.37
C ILE A 35 -8.86 -15.91 -4.23
N MET A 36 -8.47 -15.17 -3.19
CA MET A 36 -7.07 -14.78 -2.98
C MET A 36 -6.15 -15.98 -2.68
N ALA A 37 -6.65 -17.02 -2.01
CA ALA A 37 -5.87 -18.19 -1.61
C ALA A 37 -5.78 -19.28 -2.68
N PHE A 38 -6.83 -19.46 -3.49
CA PHE A 38 -6.96 -20.63 -4.38
C PHE A 38 -7.18 -20.29 -5.85
N ALA A 39 -7.41 -19.02 -6.22
CA ALA A 39 -7.63 -18.70 -7.62
C ALA A 39 -6.34 -18.87 -8.44
N ASN A 40 -6.39 -19.79 -9.40
CA ASN A 40 -5.28 -20.01 -10.32
C ASN A 40 -5.37 -19.05 -11.53
N SER A 41 -5.11 -17.77 -11.31
CA SER A 41 -5.26 -16.71 -12.33
C SER A 41 -4.05 -15.78 -12.38
N PRO A 42 -3.53 -15.41 -13.56
CA PRO A 42 -2.46 -14.41 -13.69
C PRO A 42 -2.81 -13.02 -13.14
N TRP A 43 -4.09 -12.77 -12.88
CA TRP A 43 -4.61 -11.50 -12.37
C TRP A 43 -4.81 -11.50 -10.85
N VAL A 44 -4.65 -12.66 -10.21
CA VAL A 44 -4.73 -12.83 -8.76
C VAL A 44 -3.31 -13.03 -8.26
N VAL A 45 -2.93 -12.30 -7.21
CA VAL A 45 -1.57 -12.33 -6.65
C VAL A 45 -1.31 -13.70 -6.01
N GLN A 46 -0.52 -14.55 -6.68
CA GLN A 46 -0.30 -15.93 -6.23
C GLN A 46 0.88 -16.10 -5.26
N GLU A 47 1.91 -15.26 -5.38
CA GLU A 47 3.17 -15.45 -4.62
C GLU A 47 3.45 -14.33 -3.60
N GLY A 48 2.44 -13.53 -3.25
CA GLY A 48 2.60 -12.42 -2.30
C GLY A 48 3.49 -11.27 -2.78
N MET A 49 3.92 -11.33 -4.05
CA MET A 49 4.62 -10.26 -4.76
C MET A 49 3.66 -9.58 -5.73
N VAL A 50 3.61 -8.25 -5.65
CA VAL A 50 2.77 -7.41 -6.50
C VAL A 50 3.64 -6.76 -7.56
N ARG A 51 3.10 -6.68 -8.77
CA ARG A 51 3.63 -5.88 -9.86
C ARG A 51 2.56 -4.88 -10.27
N CYS A 52 2.88 -3.59 -10.19
CA CYS A 52 2.01 -2.53 -10.67
C CYS A 52 2.82 -1.61 -11.59
N ASP A 53 2.38 -1.46 -12.84
CA ASP A 53 3.02 -0.55 -13.81
C ASP A 53 2.60 0.92 -13.58
N THR A 54 1.86 1.22 -12.51
CA THR A 54 1.39 2.59 -12.20
C THR A 54 1.37 2.79 -10.69
N ALA A 55 1.96 3.89 -10.21
CA ALA A 55 1.84 4.32 -8.82
C ALA A 55 0.37 4.56 -8.47
N VAL A 56 -0.20 3.78 -7.55
CA VAL A 56 -1.52 4.05 -6.99
C VAL A 56 -1.38 4.17 -5.47
N GLY A 57 -1.83 5.29 -4.91
CA GLY A 57 -1.70 5.60 -3.49
C GLY A 57 -1.61 7.11 -3.25
N THR A 58 -1.89 7.54 -2.01
CA THR A 58 -1.53 8.89 -1.58
C THR A 58 0.01 8.94 -1.45
N PRO A 59 0.68 9.86 -2.16
CA PRO A 59 2.14 9.83 -2.35
C PRO A 59 2.94 9.78 -1.04
N ASP A 60 2.39 10.31 0.05
CA ASP A 60 3.00 10.36 1.38
C ASP A 60 3.19 9.01 2.08
N TYR A 61 2.42 7.98 1.71
CA TYR A 61 2.46 6.66 2.38
C TYR A 61 3.17 5.59 1.54
N ILE A 62 3.61 5.93 0.33
CA ILE A 62 4.23 4.98 -0.59
C ILE A 62 5.64 4.63 -0.10
N SER A 63 5.98 3.34 -0.11
CA SER A 63 7.30 2.85 0.28
C SER A 63 8.36 3.05 -0.83
N PRO A 64 9.65 3.15 -0.48
CA PRO A 64 10.71 3.41 -1.46
C PRO A 64 10.85 2.31 -2.51
N GLU A 65 10.60 1.05 -2.17
CA GLU A 65 10.62 -0.09 -3.10
C GLU A 65 9.46 -0.04 -4.11
N VAL A 66 8.28 0.44 -3.70
CA VAL A 66 7.16 0.68 -4.62
C VAL A 66 7.52 1.81 -5.60
N LEU A 67 8.16 2.89 -5.14
CA LEU A 67 8.64 3.95 -6.04
C LEU A 67 9.70 3.44 -7.03
N LYS A 68 10.67 2.64 -6.57
CA LYS A 68 11.70 2.02 -7.43
C LYS A 68 11.10 1.07 -8.47
N SER A 69 9.99 0.40 -8.16
CA SER A 69 9.34 -0.55 -9.06
C SER A 69 8.64 0.10 -10.28
N GLN A 70 8.40 1.42 -10.25
CA GLN A 70 7.69 2.15 -11.32
C GLN A 70 8.47 2.22 -12.66
N GLY A 71 9.70 1.69 -12.70
CA GLY A 71 10.52 1.54 -13.91
C GLY A 71 10.32 0.24 -14.70
N GLY A 72 9.39 -0.64 -14.29
CA GLY A 72 8.94 -1.80 -15.07
C GLY A 72 9.58 -3.15 -14.74
N ASP A 73 10.56 -3.19 -13.82
CA ASP A 73 11.33 -4.40 -13.48
C ASP A 73 11.38 -4.71 -11.97
N GLY A 74 10.63 -3.97 -11.13
CA GLY A 74 10.58 -4.21 -9.69
C GLY A 74 9.36 -5.02 -9.27
N TYR A 75 9.58 -6.03 -8.44
CA TYR A 75 8.54 -6.70 -7.65
C TYR A 75 8.67 -6.22 -6.21
N TYR A 76 7.55 -5.96 -5.54
CA TYR A 76 7.52 -5.66 -4.11
C TYR A 76 6.52 -6.61 -3.42
N GLY A 77 6.85 -7.03 -2.21
CA GLY A 77 6.00 -7.90 -1.42
C GLY A 77 5.12 -7.12 -0.44
N ARG A 78 4.49 -7.86 0.47
CA ARG A 78 3.61 -7.32 1.54
C ARG A 78 4.32 -6.40 2.53
N GLU A 79 5.65 -6.40 2.54
CA GLU A 79 6.46 -5.55 3.42
C GLU A 79 6.26 -4.04 3.15
N CYS A 80 5.86 -3.67 1.93
CA CYS A 80 5.52 -2.28 1.61
C CYS A 80 4.36 -1.72 2.45
N ASP A 81 3.48 -2.60 2.94
CA ASP A 81 2.38 -2.20 3.79
C ASP A 81 2.87 -1.82 5.19
N TRP A 82 3.95 -2.45 5.69
CA TRP A 82 4.53 -2.12 6.99
C TRP A 82 5.18 -0.74 7.01
N TRP A 83 5.75 -0.31 5.87
CA TRP A 83 6.19 1.07 5.70
C TRP A 83 5.03 2.05 5.91
N SER A 84 3.89 1.79 5.26
CA SER A 84 2.69 2.63 5.37
C SER A 84 2.18 2.70 6.82
N VAL A 85 2.28 1.60 7.58
CA VAL A 85 1.98 1.58 9.02
C VAL A 85 2.93 2.49 9.81
N GLY A 86 4.23 2.50 9.47
CA GLY A 86 5.20 3.41 10.07
C GLY A 86 4.88 4.89 9.81
N VAL A 87 4.53 5.23 8.57
CA VAL A 87 4.12 6.59 8.17
C VAL A 87 2.88 7.02 8.95
N PHE A 88 1.86 6.15 9.01
CA PHE A 88 0.63 6.40 9.75
C PHE A 88 0.87 6.58 11.26
N LEU A 89 1.75 5.78 11.86
CA LEU A 89 2.07 5.89 13.28
C LEU A 89 2.84 7.19 13.60
N TYR A 90 3.71 7.64 12.69
CA TYR A 90 4.34 8.96 12.79
C TYR A 90 3.28 10.07 12.72
N GLU A 91 2.40 10.04 11.72
CA GLU A 91 1.37 11.06 11.51
C GLU A 91 0.43 11.17 12.71
N MET A 92 0.01 10.06 13.30
CA MET A 92 -0.84 10.09 14.50
C MET A 92 -0.18 10.77 15.71
N LEU A 93 1.15 10.68 15.83
CA LEU A 93 1.90 11.21 16.97
C LEU A 93 2.43 12.64 16.73
N VAL A 94 2.69 12.99 15.48
CA VAL A 94 3.30 14.28 15.09
C VAL A 94 2.28 15.24 14.52
N GLY A 95 1.22 14.75 13.88
CA GLY A 95 0.17 15.54 13.21
C GLY A 95 0.39 15.73 11.70
N ASP A 96 1.62 15.51 11.23
CA ASP A 96 2.01 15.61 9.81
C ASP A 96 2.74 14.34 9.36
N THR A 97 2.78 14.09 8.04
CA THR A 97 3.52 12.93 7.50
C THR A 97 5.04 13.16 7.56
N PRO A 98 5.86 12.11 7.79
CA PRO A 98 7.31 12.23 7.99
C PRO A 98 8.06 12.74 6.76
N PHE A 99 7.49 12.57 5.57
CA PHE A 99 8.14 12.93 4.29
C PHE A 99 7.37 14.00 3.51
N TYR A 100 6.46 14.74 4.16
CA TYR A 100 5.67 15.79 3.54
C TYR A 100 6.54 16.81 2.79
N ALA A 101 6.10 17.23 1.60
CA ALA A 101 6.65 18.36 0.87
C ALA A 101 5.57 19.02 -0.01
N ASP A 102 5.76 20.29 -0.37
CA ASP A 102 4.79 21.04 -1.20
C ASP A 102 4.66 20.52 -2.64
N SER A 103 5.55 19.63 -3.06
CA SER A 103 5.49 19.00 -4.39
C SER A 103 5.67 17.50 -4.28
N LEU A 104 4.95 16.77 -5.13
CA LEU A 104 5.02 15.31 -5.23
C LEU A 104 6.45 14.79 -5.48
N VAL A 105 7.22 15.50 -6.31
CA VAL A 105 8.64 15.20 -6.55
C VAL A 105 9.48 15.39 -5.29
N GLY A 106 9.17 16.42 -4.50
CA GLY A 106 9.80 16.65 -3.19
C GLY A 106 9.50 15.52 -2.20
N THR A 107 8.24 15.09 -2.10
CA THR A 107 7.82 13.97 -1.25
C THR A 107 8.56 12.69 -1.64
N TYR A 108 8.61 12.36 -2.93
CA TYR A 108 9.34 11.19 -3.42
C TYR A 108 10.84 11.27 -3.17
N SER A 109 11.44 12.44 -3.32
CA SER A 109 12.86 12.65 -3.02
C SER A 109 13.17 12.42 -1.54
N LYS A 110 12.26 12.86 -0.65
CA LYS A 110 12.37 12.62 0.79
C LYS A 110 12.21 11.15 1.15
N ILE A 111 11.22 10.45 0.57
CA ILE A 111 11.01 9.01 0.77
C ILE A 111 12.24 8.20 0.32
N MET A 112 12.78 8.51 -0.87
CA MET A 112 13.99 7.84 -1.39
C MET A 112 15.24 8.11 -0.54
N ASN A 113 15.25 9.22 0.22
CA ASN A 113 16.33 9.60 1.13
C ASN A 113 15.90 9.48 2.62
N HIS A 114 14.99 8.55 2.94
CA HIS A 114 14.38 8.42 4.29
C HIS A 114 15.39 8.37 5.44
N LYS A 115 16.56 7.75 5.25
CA LYS A 115 17.64 7.67 6.25
C LYS A 115 18.12 9.03 6.76
N ASN A 116 18.06 10.06 5.90
CA ASN A 116 18.52 11.40 6.23
C ASN A 116 17.36 12.40 6.39
N SER A 117 16.18 12.10 5.83
CA SER A 117 15.02 13.00 5.85
C SER A 117 14.09 12.77 7.04
N LEU A 118 14.08 11.57 7.63
CA LEU A 118 13.26 11.27 8.80
C LEU A 118 13.79 12.03 10.02
N THR A 119 12.99 12.96 10.51
CA THR A 119 13.30 13.77 11.70
C THR A 119 12.07 13.83 12.59
N PHE A 120 12.27 13.93 13.91
CA PHE A 120 11.18 14.09 14.88
C PHE A 120 11.28 15.49 15.49
N PRO A 121 10.19 16.26 15.56
CA PRO A 121 10.20 17.55 16.23
C PRO A 121 10.49 17.39 17.73
N ASP A 122 11.29 18.31 18.28
CA ASP A 122 11.67 18.33 19.70
C ASP A 122 10.50 18.70 20.62
N ASP A 123 9.49 19.38 20.08
CA ASP A 123 8.33 19.89 20.83
C ASP A 123 7.31 18.79 21.19
N ASN A 124 7.42 17.60 20.60
CA ASN A 124 6.51 16.49 20.87
C ASN A 124 7.12 15.47 21.84
N ASP A 125 6.40 15.22 22.94
CA ASP A 125 6.70 14.19 23.94
C ASP A 125 6.40 12.78 23.39
N ILE A 126 7.14 12.35 22.37
CA ILE A 126 7.05 11.01 21.81
C ILE A 126 7.97 10.08 22.60
N SER A 127 7.41 8.98 23.11
CA SER A 127 8.18 7.97 23.84
C SER A 127 9.30 7.37 22.99
N LYS A 128 10.38 6.95 23.65
CA LYS A 128 11.53 6.33 22.97
C LYS A 128 11.11 5.06 22.23
N GLU A 129 10.19 4.30 22.82
CA GLU A 129 9.65 3.06 22.27
C GLU A 129 8.88 3.34 20.98
N ALA A 130 8.09 4.41 20.94
CA ALA A 130 7.37 4.81 19.73
C ALA A 130 8.33 5.27 18.62
N LYS A 131 9.32 6.11 18.94
CA LYS A 131 10.36 6.50 17.96
C LYS A 131 11.09 5.28 17.39
N ASN A 132 11.49 4.34 18.25
CA ASN A 132 12.14 3.11 17.82
C ASN A 132 11.24 2.24 16.91
N LEU A 133 9.95 2.13 17.23
CA LEU A 133 9.00 1.37 16.43
C LEU A 133 8.78 2.01 15.05
N ILE A 134 8.64 3.34 14.98
CA ILE A 134 8.55 4.07 13.70
C ILE A 134 9.80 3.84 12.87
N CYS A 135 11.00 4.01 13.46
CA CYS A 135 12.26 3.80 12.76
C CYS A 135 12.43 2.35 12.30
N ALA A 136 11.88 1.36 13.03
CA ALA A 136 11.90 -0.04 12.63
C ALA A 136 10.99 -0.33 11.43
N PHE A 137 9.91 0.44 11.24
CA PHE A 137 9.05 0.33 10.06
C PHE A 137 9.56 1.16 8.86
N LEU A 138 10.16 2.33 9.11
CA LEU A 138 10.65 3.25 8.08
C LEU A 138 12.11 2.95 7.67
N THR A 139 12.41 1.67 7.47
CA THR A 139 13.70 1.16 7.01
C THR A 139 13.54 0.40 5.69
N ASP A 140 14.65 0.27 4.97
CA ASP A 140 14.86 -0.62 3.83
C ASP A 140 15.51 -1.95 4.25
#